data_AF-A0A7D5D735-F1
#
_entry.id   AF-A0A7D5D735-F1
#
_cell.length_a   1.000
_cell.length_b   1.000
_cell.length_c   1.000
_cell.angle_alpha   90.00
_cell.angle_beta   90.00
_cell.angle_gamma   90.00
#
_symmetry.space_group_name_H-M   'P 1'
#
loop_
_entity.id
_entity.type
_entity.pdbx_description
1 polymer ?
#
loop_
_entity_poly.entity_id
_entity_poly.type
_entity_poly.pdbx_seq_one_letter_code
_entity_poly.pdbx_strand_id
1 'polypeptide(L)' 'MKIKIEKNNNDSTCLVWLNDAPVTFRNEEEAHAYVEQLKARLEAAPVLVPEARD' A
#
# COMPACT_ATOMS: atom_id res chain seq x y z
N MET A 1 0.82 -9.44 -0.40
CA MET A 1 -0.22 -8.40 -0.29
C MET A 1 -0.69 -8.02 -1.68
N LYS A 2 -2.00 -7.93 -1.96
CA LYS A 2 -2.52 -7.48 -3.27
C LYS A 2 -2.78 -5.97 -3.22
N ILE A 3 -2.19 -5.21 -4.14
CA ILE A 3 -2.41 -3.77 -4.29
C ILE A 3 -3.06 -3.54 -5.64
N LYS A 4 -4.20 -2.84 -5.67
CA LYS A 4 -4.84 -2.39 -6.91
C LYS A 4 -5.12 -0.91 -6.81
N ILE A 5 -4.61 -0.13 -7.76
CA ILE A 5 -4.93 1.30 -7.88
C ILE A 5 -6.06 1.42 -8.90
N GLU A 6 -7.15 2.04 -8.51
CA GLU A 6 -8.31 2.31 -9.33
C GLU A 6 -8.53 3.82 -9.36
N LYS A 7 -8.30 4.41 -10.54
CA LYS A 7 -8.54 5.83 -10.77
C LYS A 7 -10.03 6.02 -11.02
N ASN A 8 -10.65 6.93 -10.27
CA ASN A 8 -12.01 7.29 -10.57
C ASN A 8 -12.01 8.09 -11.87
N ASN A 9 -12.87 7.72 -12.83
CA ASN A 9 -12.88 8.40 -14.13
C ASN A 9 -13.74 9.66 -14.11
N ASN A 10 -14.62 9.80 -13.10
CA ASN A 10 -15.53 10.94 -12.93
C ASN A 10 -14.97 12.01 -11.98
N ASP A 11 -13.95 11.69 -11.20
CA ASP A 11 -13.40 12.57 -10.18
C ASP A 11 -11.88 12.38 -10.11
N SER A 12 -11.12 13.41 -9.73
CA SER A 12 -9.65 13.30 -9.65
C SER A 12 -9.16 12.37 -8.52
N THR A 13 -10.08 11.82 -7.72
CA THR A 13 -9.80 10.83 -6.68
C THR A 13 -9.30 9.49 -7.20
N CYS A 14 -8.40 8.90 -6.42
CA CYS A 14 -7.83 7.57 -6.66
C CYS A 14 -8.15 6.65 -5.48
N LEU A 15 -8.58 5.43 -5.76
CA LEU A 15 -8.84 4.37 -4.79
C LEU A 15 -7.72 3.34 -4.84
N VAL A 16 -7.03 3.14 -3.73
CA VAL A 16 -6.05 2.06 -3.57
C VAL A 16 -6.68 0.96 -2.74
N TRP A 17 -6.82 -0.22 -3.32
CA TRP A 17 -7.27 -1.42 -2.63
C TRP A 17 -6.07 -2.19 -2.09
N LEU A 18 -6.03 -2.34 -0.77
CA LEU A 18 -5.07 -3.16 -0.05
C LEU A 18 -5.77 -4.46 0.38
N ASN A 19 -5.62 -5.51 -0.42
CA ASN A 19 -6.43 -6.72 -0.34
C ASN A 19 -7.93 -6.39 -0.49
N ASP A 20 -8.66 -6.24 0.63
CA ASP A 20 -10.10 -5.92 0.67
C ASP A 20 -10.40 -4.56 1.32
N ALA A 21 -9.36 -3.82 1.74
CA ALA A 21 -9.51 -2.51 2.35
C ALA A 21 -9.29 -1.40 1.31
N PRO A 22 -10.32 -0.64 0.91
CA PRO A 22 -10.17 0.51 0.05
C PRO A 22 -9.66 1.73 0.84
N VAL A 23 -8.67 2.42 0.29
CA VAL A 23 -8.16 3.68 0.79
C VAL A 23 -8.29 4.71 -0.31
N THR A 24 -8.97 5.83 -0.04
CA THR A 24 -9.21 6.89 -1.03
C THR A 24 -8.18 8.00 -0.88
N PHE A 25 -7.65 8.45 -2.00
CA PHE A 25 -6.68 9.54 -2.14
C PHE A 25 -7.24 10.61 -3.07
N ARG A 26 -6.80 11.85 -2.88
CA ARG A 26 -7.29 12.99 -3.66
C ARG A 26 -6.70 13.05 -5.07
N ASN A 27 -5.58 12.38 -5.29
CA ASN A 27 -4.88 12.34 -6.56
C ASN A 27 -4.02 11.06 -6.66
N GLU A 28 -3.49 10.83 -7.87
CA GLU A 28 -2.65 9.68 -8.19
C GLU A 28 -1.28 9.74 -7.49
N GLU A 29 -0.70 10.93 -7.33
CA GLU A 29 0.62 11.11 -6.71
C GLU A 29 0.62 10.63 -5.25
N GLU A 30 -0.36 11.04 -4.46
CA GLU A 30 -0.53 10.59 -3.06
C GLU A 30 -0.78 9.07 -2.98
N ALA A 31 -1.58 8.53 -3.90
CA ALA A 31 -1.85 7.09 -3.97
C ALA A 31 -0.57 6.29 -4.27
N HIS A 32 0.25 6.77 -5.20
CA HIS A 32 1.53 6.14 -5.56
C HIS A 32 2.54 6.22 -4.41
N ALA A 33 2.72 7.40 -3.81
CA ALA A 33 3.62 7.60 -2.68
C ALA A 33 3.27 6.68 -1.49
N TYR A 34 1.97 6.52 -1.21
CA TYR A 34 1.50 5.61 -0.17
C TYR A 34 1.83 4.14 -0.48
N VAL A 35 1.61 3.70 -1.71
CA VAL A 35 1.95 2.34 -2.15
C VAL A 35 3.45 2.07 -2.07
N GLU A 36 4.28 3.02 -2.49
CA GLU A 36 5.74 2.91 -2.39
C GLU A 36 6.20 2.85 -0.94
N GLN A 37 5.67 3.70 -0.07
CA GLN A 37 5.97 3.66 1.36
C GLN A 37 5.55 2.31 1.96
N LEU A 38 4.42 1.75 1.55
CA LEU A 38 3.94 0.48 2.06
C LEU A 38 4.82 -0.68 1.60
N LYS A 39 5.25 -0.68 0.33
CA LYS A 39 6.22 -1.67 -0.20
C LYS A 39 7.54 -1.56 0.54
N ALA A 40 8.08 -0.35 0.69
CA ALA A 40 9.30 -0.11 1.43
C ALA A 40 9.19 -0.58 2.90
N ARG A 41 8.04 -0.41 3.55
CA ARG A 41 7.79 -0.94 4.90
C ARG A 41 7.71 -2.47 4.95
N LEU A 42 7.20 -3.11 3.91
CA LEU A 42 7.15 -4.58 3.81
C LEU A 42 8.53 -5.16 3.52
N GLU A 43 9.33 -4.49 2.70
CA GLU A 43 10.72 -4.88 2.40
C GLU A 43 11.66 -4.59 3.56
N ALA A 44 11.45 -3.47 4.26
CA ALA A 44 12.21 -3.07 5.44
C ALA A 44 11.68 -3.65 6.74
N ALA A 45 10.57 -4.41 6.73
CA ALA A 45 10.21 -5.25 7.85
C ALA A 45 11.17 -6.43 7.82
N PRO A 46 12.21 -6.49 8.68
CA PRO A 46 12.87 -7.76 8.89
C PRO A 46 11.77 -8.71 9.34
N VAL A 47 11.66 -9.84 8.66
CA VAL A 47 11.06 -11.02 9.27
C VAL A 47 11.75 -11.12 10.63
N LEU A 48 11.08 -10.69 11.69
CA LEU A 48 11.38 -11.09 13.05
C LEU A 48 11.05 -12.58 13.08
N VAL A 49 11.91 -13.38 12.45
CA VAL A 49 12.10 -14.76 12.87
C VAL A 49 12.56 -14.62 14.31
N PRO A 50 11.79 -15.08 15.30
CA PRO A 50 12.33 -15.24 16.62
C PRO A 50 13.39 -16.34 16.46
N GLU A 51 14.64 -15.96 16.28
CA GLU A 51 15.76 -16.89 16.43
C GLU A 51 15.88 -17.16 17.93
N ALA A 52 14.98 -18.01 18.42
CA ALA A 52 15.19 -18.76 19.63
C ALA A 52 16.25 -19.81 19.32
N ARG A 53 17.41 -19.71 19.97
CA ARG A 53 18.41 -20.77 20.23
C ARG A 53 19.49 -20.15 21.11
N ASP A 54 19.35 -20.32 22.43
CA ASP A 54 20.00 -21.35 23.27
C ASP A 54 21.52 -21.17 23.36
#